data_AF-A0A6S7GWE0-F1
#
_entry.id   AF-A0A6S7GWE0-F1
#
_cell.length_a   1.000
_cell.length_b   1.000
_cell.length_c   1.000
_cell.angle_alpha   90.00
_cell.angle_beta   90.00
_cell.angle_gamma   90.00
#
_symmetry.space_group_name_H-M   'P 1'
#
loop_
_entity.id
_entity.type
_entity.pdbx_description
1 polymer ?
#
loop_
_entity_poly.entity_id
_entity_poly.type
_entity_poly.pdbx_seq_one_letter_code
_entity_poly.pdbx_strand_id
1 'polypeptide(L)'
;MVPCELFNTLAWICGFSSEPTLNNYVEIDHKESAKLMSITQDLVNLASNQRNPTPKSIALAMALRQLTGSASVISLLSGLGHCMSYSFVLSHETALAQLNISKDSTVPPGFIGNVPTTLAWDNDDFSEETRSGKGTTPITGGIIIQRDVAVSYELERRESISRRKSVLAPSKDIEPYFLENEKLLT
;
A
#
# COMPACT_ATOMS: atom_id res chain seq x y z
N MET A 1 -19.52 -11.14 16.16
CA MET A 1 -20.05 -9.96 16.86
C MET A 1 -19.92 -10.21 18.36
N VAL A 2 -19.46 -9.22 19.14
CA VAL A 2 -19.33 -9.37 20.60
C VAL A 2 -20.70 -9.12 21.25
N PRO A 3 -21.25 -10.06 22.03
CA PRO A 3 -22.51 -9.84 22.76
C PRO A 3 -22.40 -8.69 23.77
N CYS A 4 -23.43 -7.85 23.86
CA CYS A 4 -23.49 -6.73 24.80
C CYS A 4 -23.36 -7.22 26.24
N GLU A 5 -24.00 -8.34 26.57
CA GLU A 5 -24.02 -8.95 27.89
C GLU A 5 -22.61 -9.39 28.32
N LEU A 6 -21.83 -9.95 27.38
CA LEU A 6 -20.45 -10.35 27.64
C LEU A 6 -19.57 -9.14 27.95
N PHE A 7 -19.71 -8.09 27.14
CA PHE A 7 -18.95 -6.84 27.34
C PHE A 7 -19.32 -6.18 28.67
N ASN A 8 -20.60 -6.02 28.94
CA ASN A 8 -21.09 -5.36 30.16
C ASN A 8 -20.70 -6.14 31.41
N THR A 9 -20.78 -7.47 31.37
CA THR A 9 -20.33 -8.33 32.49
C THR A 9 -18.86 -8.11 32.81
N LEU A 10 -17.99 -8.07 31.79
CA LEU A 10 -16.57 -7.79 32.02
C LEU A 10 -16.32 -6.35 32.48
N ALA A 11 -17.11 -5.37 32.00
CA ALA A 11 -17.02 -3.99 32.44
C ALA A 11 -17.33 -3.86 33.95
N TRP A 12 -18.36 -4.57 34.42
CA TRP A 12 -18.74 -4.61 35.83
C TRP A 12 -17.72 -5.35 36.68
N ILE A 13 -17.19 -6.49 36.21
CA ILE A 13 -16.14 -7.25 36.92
C ILE A 13 -14.87 -6.40 37.10
N CYS A 14 -14.51 -5.61 36.08
CA CYS A 14 -13.35 -4.73 36.14
C CYS A 14 -13.60 -3.42 36.90
N GLY A 15 -14.85 -3.14 37.31
CA GLY A 15 -15.21 -1.90 38.02
C GLY A 15 -15.22 -0.65 37.13
N PHE A 16 -15.24 -0.80 35.81
CA PHE A 16 -15.30 0.33 34.87
C PHE A 16 -16.69 0.98 34.82
N SER A 17 -17.72 0.25 35.24
CA SER A 17 -19.05 0.80 35.44
C SER A 17 -19.84 0.01 36.49
N SER A 18 -20.88 0.64 37.03
CA SER A 18 -21.84 0.04 37.97
C SER A 18 -23.27 0.07 37.43
N GLU A 19 -23.48 0.56 36.21
CA GLU A 19 -24.82 0.72 35.64
C GLU A 19 -25.36 -0.61 35.08
N PRO A 20 -26.56 -1.06 35.52
CA PRO A 20 -27.14 -2.32 35.07
C PRO A 20 -27.85 -2.14 33.71
N THR A 21 -27.07 -2.02 32.64
CA THR A 21 -27.56 -2.06 31.25
C THR A 21 -27.35 -3.43 30.61
N LEU A 22 -28.40 -3.96 29.97
CA LEU A 22 -28.34 -5.24 29.24
C LEU A 22 -28.57 -5.09 27.73
N ASN A 23 -29.24 -4.02 27.30
CA ASN A 23 -29.63 -3.84 25.90
C ASN A 23 -28.56 -3.12 25.06
N ASN A 24 -27.71 -2.32 25.70
CA ASN A 24 -26.67 -1.51 25.06
C ASN A 24 -25.34 -1.73 25.76
N TYR A 25 -24.23 -1.44 25.07
CA TYR A 25 -22.92 -1.36 25.70
C TYR A 25 -22.92 -0.28 26.77
N VAL A 26 -22.35 -0.61 27.92
CA VAL A 26 -22.16 0.34 29.02
C VAL A 26 -21.19 1.44 28.60
N GLU A 27 -21.50 2.69 28.97
CA GLU A 27 -20.60 3.81 28.75
C GLU A 27 -19.40 3.73 29.71
N ILE A 28 -18.20 3.64 29.13
CA ILE A 28 -16.92 3.64 29.83
C ILE A 28 -15.90 4.46 29.05
N ASP A 29 -14.79 4.84 29.67
CA ASP A 29 -13.73 5.57 29.00
C ASP A 29 -13.27 4.84 27.73
N HIS A 30 -12.98 5.59 26.67
CA HIS A 30 -12.64 5.02 25.36
C HIS A 30 -11.43 4.06 25.43
N LYS A 31 -10.42 4.36 26.26
CA LYS A 31 -9.23 3.52 26.39
C LYS A 31 -9.54 2.20 27.08
N GLU A 32 -10.41 2.22 28.08
CA GLU A 32 -10.86 1.04 28.81
C GLU A 32 -11.78 0.19 27.92
N SER A 33 -12.70 0.84 27.20
CA SER A 33 -13.57 0.23 26.19
C SER A 33 -12.79 -0.54 25.15
N ALA A 34 -11.75 0.05 24.55
CA ALA A 34 -10.95 -0.61 23.54
C ALA A 34 -10.24 -1.88 24.08
N LYS A 35 -9.69 -1.81 25.30
CA LYS A 35 -9.04 -2.97 25.95
C LYS A 35 -10.04 -4.08 26.27
N LEU A 36 -11.20 -3.71 26.80
CA LEU A 36 -12.27 -4.64 27.15
C LEU A 36 -12.84 -5.31 25.89
N MET A 37 -13.08 -4.53 24.83
CA MET A 37 -13.49 -5.01 23.51
C MET A 37 -12.47 -5.98 22.93
N SER A 38 -11.18 -5.72 23.14
CA SER A 38 -10.11 -6.64 22.75
C SER A 38 -10.21 -7.98 23.51
N ILE A 39 -10.39 -7.96 24.83
CA ILE A 39 -10.49 -9.18 25.65
C ILE A 39 -11.76 -9.98 25.32
N THR A 40 -12.89 -9.30 25.15
CA THR A 40 -14.16 -9.95 24.76
C THR A 40 -14.06 -10.62 23.39
N GLN A 41 -13.34 -10.03 22.43
CA GLN A 41 -13.06 -10.66 21.14
C GLN A 41 -12.21 -11.93 21.27
N ASP A 42 -11.26 -11.98 22.21
CA ASP A 42 -10.51 -13.22 22.50
C ASP A 42 -11.43 -14.29 23.07
N LEU A 43 -12.32 -13.93 24.00
CA LEU A 43 -13.29 -14.87 24.57
C LEU A 43 -14.26 -15.43 23.53
N VAL A 44 -14.77 -14.59 22.63
CA VAL A 44 -15.63 -15.03 21.53
C VAL A 44 -14.88 -15.97 20.58
N ASN A 45 -13.64 -15.63 20.24
CA ASN A 45 -12.80 -16.47 19.40
C ASN A 45 -12.53 -17.84 20.06
N LEU A 46 -12.20 -17.83 21.36
CA LEU A 46 -11.97 -19.02 22.17
C LEU A 46 -13.23 -19.90 22.26
N ALA A 47 -14.38 -19.31 22.60
CA ALA A 47 -15.66 -20.02 22.68
C ALA A 47 -16.06 -20.69 21.36
N SER A 48 -15.61 -20.12 20.23
CA SER A 48 -15.83 -20.68 18.90
C SER A 48 -14.80 -21.73 18.47
N ASN A 49 -13.82 -22.08 19.31
CA ASN A 49 -12.66 -22.88 18.94
C ASN A 49 -11.96 -22.34 17.68
N GLN A 50 -11.78 -21.02 17.60
CA GLN A 50 -11.19 -20.30 16.45
C GLN A 50 -11.97 -20.44 15.12
N ARG A 51 -13.23 -20.91 15.16
CA ARG A 51 -14.05 -21.05 13.94
C ARG A 51 -14.73 -19.74 13.54
N ASN A 52 -14.95 -18.84 14.50
CA ASN A 52 -15.48 -17.51 14.26
C ASN A 52 -14.37 -16.48 14.47
N PRO A 53 -13.56 -16.20 13.44
CA PRO A 53 -12.44 -15.28 13.58
C PRO A 53 -12.95 -13.88 13.92
N THR A 54 -12.35 -13.25 14.92
CA THR A 54 -12.68 -11.89 15.36
C THR A 54 -11.69 -10.89 14.75
N PRO A 55 -12.07 -9.62 14.57
CA PRO A 55 -11.17 -8.60 14.03
C PRO A 55 -9.80 -8.57 14.72
N LYS A 56 -9.77 -8.65 16.05
CA LYS A 56 -8.53 -8.76 16.83
C LYS A 56 -7.74 -10.01 16.50
N SER A 57 -8.37 -11.20 16.46
CA SER A 57 -7.64 -12.45 16.28
C SER A 57 -6.98 -12.54 14.89
N ILE A 58 -7.61 -11.98 13.86
CA ILE A 58 -7.05 -11.86 12.52
C ILE A 58 -5.93 -10.80 12.50
N ALA A 59 -6.22 -9.59 12.97
CA ALA A 59 -5.29 -8.46 12.90
C ALA A 59 -4.01 -8.72 13.69
N LEU A 60 -4.12 -9.32 14.89
CA LEU A 60 -2.98 -9.68 15.71
C LEU A 60 -2.11 -10.73 15.01
N ALA A 61 -2.71 -11.77 14.42
CA ALA A 61 -1.95 -12.82 13.75
C ALA A 61 -1.22 -12.29 12.49
N MET A 62 -1.88 -11.43 11.69
CA MET A 62 -1.25 -10.74 10.56
C MET A 62 -0.11 -9.82 10.99
N ALA A 63 -0.32 -9.01 12.04
CA ALA A 63 0.71 -8.12 12.56
C ALA A 63 1.93 -8.89 13.08
N LEU A 64 1.72 -10.00 13.80
CA LEU A 64 2.80 -10.87 14.27
C LEU A 64 3.57 -11.48 13.10
N ARG A 65 2.87 -11.89 12.03
CA ARG A 65 3.52 -12.42 10.82
C ARG A 65 4.40 -11.38 10.17
N GLN A 66 3.90 -10.15 10.01
CA GLN A 66 4.65 -9.05 9.40
C GLN A 66 5.83 -8.58 10.26
N LEU A 67 5.67 -8.53 11.58
CA LEU A 67 6.70 -8.04 12.49
C LEU A 67 7.80 -9.07 12.76
N THR A 68 7.45 -10.35 12.86
CA THR A 68 8.39 -11.39 13.32
C THR A 68 8.79 -12.39 12.23
N GLY A 69 7.95 -12.59 11.21
CA GLY A 69 8.12 -13.65 10.22
C GLY A 69 8.11 -15.08 10.80
N SER A 70 7.84 -15.25 12.10
CA SER A 70 8.03 -16.52 12.80
C SER A 70 6.72 -17.27 12.97
N ALA A 71 6.60 -18.41 12.28
CA ALA A 71 5.48 -19.32 12.44
C ALA A 71 5.38 -19.88 13.86
N SER A 72 6.50 -20.05 14.57
CA SER A 72 6.53 -20.56 15.94
C SER A 72 5.88 -19.60 16.93
N VAL A 73 6.14 -18.29 16.80
CA VAL A 73 5.54 -17.25 17.66
C VAL A 73 4.03 -17.22 17.47
N ILE A 74 3.57 -17.26 16.22
CA ILE A 74 2.14 -17.29 15.90
C ILE A 74 1.50 -18.58 16.41
N SER A 75 2.18 -19.72 16.27
CA SER A 75 1.67 -21.01 16.74
C SER A 75 1.53 -21.03 18.27
N LEU A 76 2.48 -20.43 18.99
CA LEU A 76 2.39 -20.27 20.45
C LEU A 76 1.17 -19.42 20.85
N LEU A 77 1.02 -18.23 20.26
CA LEU A 77 -0.07 -17.31 20.62
C LEU A 77 -1.45 -17.82 20.17
N SER A 78 -1.51 -18.50 19.03
CA SER A 78 -2.71 -19.20 18.57
C SER A 78 -3.04 -20.39 19.46
N GLY A 79 -2.03 -21.13 19.93
CA GLY A 79 -2.20 -22.20 20.92
C GLY A 79 -2.75 -21.71 22.26
N LEU A 80 -2.43 -20.47 22.65
CA LEU A 80 -2.99 -19.80 23.82
C LEU A 80 -4.38 -19.16 23.55
N GLY A 81 -4.89 -19.23 22.32
CA GLY A 81 -6.21 -18.72 21.95
C GLY A 81 -6.28 -17.22 21.65
N HIS A 82 -5.15 -16.50 21.61
CA HIS A 82 -5.11 -15.05 21.41
C HIS A 82 -5.27 -14.62 19.95
N CYS A 83 -4.91 -15.48 19.00
CA CYS A 83 -4.93 -15.13 17.58
C CYS A 83 -5.24 -16.33 16.68
N MET A 84 -5.47 -16.04 15.41
CA MET A 84 -5.65 -17.08 14.40
C MET A 84 -4.35 -17.84 14.12
N SER A 85 -4.49 -19.07 13.63
CA SER A 85 -3.35 -19.93 13.30
C SER A 85 -2.55 -19.38 12.12
N TYR A 86 -1.26 -19.75 12.06
CA TYR A 86 -0.37 -19.34 10.97
C TYR A 86 -0.93 -19.72 9.58
N SER A 87 -1.44 -20.95 9.45
CA SER A 87 -2.05 -21.44 8.21
C SER A 87 -3.28 -20.64 7.79
N PHE A 88 -4.10 -20.22 8.75
CA PHE A 88 -5.25 -19.35 8.48
C PHE A 88 -4.80 -17.98 7.97
N VAL A 89 -3.77 -17.38 8.58
CA VAL A 89 -3.26 -16.07 8.13
C VAL A 89 -2.76 -16.14 6.70
N LEU A 90 -1.98 -17.18 6.36
CA LEU A 90 -1.43 -17.34 5.02
C LEU A 90 -2.55 -17.49 3.97
N SER A 91 -3.58 -18.29 4.27
CA SER A 91 -4.73 -18.43 3.36
C SER A 91 -5.54 -17.14 3.26
N HIS A 92 -5.70 -16.41 4.36
CA HIS A 92 -6.40 -15.14 4.39
C HIS A 92 -5.69 -14.05 3.56
N GLU A 93 -4.38 -13.89 3.74
CA GLU A 93 -3.58 -12.96 2.93
C GLU A 93 -3.59 -13.34 1.45
N THR A 94 -3.50 -14.64 1.14
CA THR A 94 -3.60 -15.12 -0.25
C THR A 94 -4.98 -14.78 -0.85
N ALA A 95 -6.06 -14.97 -0.10
CA ALA A 95 -7.41 -14.62 -0.54
C ALA A 95 -7.56 -13.11 -0.75
N LEU A 96 -6.97 -12.28 0.13
CA LEU A 96 -6.93 -10.82 -0.04
C LEU A 96 -6.13 -10.42 -1.29
N ALA A 97 -5.00 -11.07 -1.56
CA ALA A 97 -4.21 -10.83 -2.76
C ALA A 97 -4.99 -11.21 -4.03
N GLN A 98 -5.62 -12.39 -4.04
CA GLN A 98 -6.46 -12.83 -5.15
C GLN A 98 -7.66 -11.90 -5.39
N LEU A 99 -8.26 -11.38 -4.32
CA LEU A 99 -9.36 -10.41 -4.40
C LEU A 99 -8.90 -9.06 -4.96
N ASN A 100 -7.66 -8.65 -4.68
CA ASN A 100 -7.09 -7.47 -5.33
C ASN A 100 -6.79 -7.73 -6.81
N ILE A 101 -6.21 -8.89 -7.16
CA ILE A 101 -5.96 -9.28 -8.55
C ILE A 101 -7.27 -9.38 -9.35
N SER A 102 -8.34 -9.89 -8.77
CA SER A 102 -9.64 -10.02 -9.46
C SER A 102 -10.37 -8.69 -9.60
N LYS A 103 -10.10 -7.74 -8.70
CA LYS A 103 -10.57 -6.35 -8.80
C LYS A 103 -9.74 -5.51 -9.75
N ASP A 104 -8.56 -5.99 -10.14
CA ASP A 104 -7.60 -5.22 -10.91
C ASP A 104 -8.19 -4.93 -12.29
N SER A 105 -8.74 -3.73 -12.45
CA SER A 105 -8.52 -3.03 -13.70
C SER A 105 -7.01 -2.94 -13.84
N THR A 106 -6.43 -3.40 -14.95
CA THR A 106 -4.99 -3.25 -15.28
C THR A 106 -4.49 -1.79 -15.21
N VAL A 107 -5.40 -0.87 -14.94
CA VAL A 107 -5.26 0.57 -14.88
C VAL A 107 -5.23 1.00 -13.41
N PRO A 108 -4.16 1.68 -12.96
CA PRO A 108 -4.05 2.15 -11.59
C PRO A 108 -5.21 3.09 -11.19
N PRO A 109 -5.55 3.17 -9.89
CA PRO A 109 -6.59 4.08 -9.39
C PRO A 109 -6.32 5.53 -9.84
N GLY A 110 -7.35 6.20 -10.37
CA GLY A 110 -7.23 7.56 -10.90
C GLY A 110 -6.91 7.64 -12.40
N PHE A 111 -6.67 6.49 -13.05
CA PHE A 111 -6.48 6.40 -14.50
C PHE A 111 -7.68 5.73 -15.16
N ILE A 112 -7.94 6.09 -16.41
CA ILE A 112 -9.05 5.60 -17.24
C ILE A 112 -8.50 4.61 -18.27
N GLY A 113 -9.15 3.45 -18.42
CA GLY A 113 -8.81 2.48 -19.44
C GLY A 113 -9.04 3.01 -20.86
N ASN A 114 -8.27 2.49 -21.84
CA ASN A 114 -8.36 2.86 -23.26
C ASN A 114 -8.07 4.34 -23.58
N VAL A 115 -7.46 5.09 -22.67
CA VAL A 115 -6.97 6.46 -22.94
C VAL A 115 -5.45 6.41 -23.18
N PRO A 116 -4.91 7.12 -24.19
CA PRO A 116 -3.47 7.22 -24.39
C PRO A 116 -2.75 7.75 -23.15
N THR A 117 -1.81 6.96 -22.64
CA THR A 117 -1.02 7.25 -21.44
C THR A 117 0.46 7.21 -21.81
N THR A 118 1.23 8.17 -21.32
CA THR A 118 2.70 8.14 -21.39
C THR A 118 3.26 7.58 -20.10
N LEU A 119 4.13 6.57 -20.23
CA LEU A 119 4.84 5.95 -19.13
C LEU A 119 6.31 6.33 -19.24
N ALA A 120 6.89 6.85 -18.17
CA ALA A 120 8.31 7.06 -18.03
C ALA A 120 8.78 6.25 -16.81
N TRP A 121 9.80 5.44 -17.00
CA TRP A 121 10.41 4.64 -15.93
C TRP A 121 11.89 4.92 -15.92
N ASP A 122 12.45 5.06 -14.72
CA ASP A 122 13.88 5.23 -14.52
C ASP A 122 14.35 4.36 -13.35
N ASN A 123 15.64 4.05 -13.33
CA ASN A 123 16.26 3.34 -12.23
C ASN A 123 17.04 4.33 -11.36
N ASP A 124 16.46 4.71 -10.24
CA ASP A 124 17.06 5.56 -9.22
C ASP A 124 17.95 4.69 -8.30
N ASP A 125 19.16 4.38 -8.75
CA ASP A 125 20.14 3.64 -7.95
C ASP A 125 20.83 4.58 -6.95
N PHE A 126 20.67 4.31 -5.65
CA PHE A 126 21.49 4.96 -4.61
C PHE A 126 22.74 4.14 -4.30
N SER A 127 23.89 4.81 -4.13
CA SER A 127 25.22 4.23 -3.81
C SER A 127 25.83 3.33 -4.89
N GLU A 128 25.67 3.74 -6.16
CA GLU A 128 26.15 3.07 -7.38
C GLU A 128 27.69 2.84 -7.43
N GLU A 129 28.50 3.60 -6.69
CA GLU A 129 29.97 3.50 -6.71
C GLU A 129 30.56 2.36 -5.84
N THR A 130 29.85 1.24 -5.67
CA THR A 130 30.41 0.06 -4.99
C THR A 130 30.85 -0.99 -6.00
N ARG A 131 32.17 -1.26 -6.09
CA ARG A 131 32.76 -2.34 -6.92
C ARG A 131 32.18 -3.74 -6.67
N SER A 132 31.49 -3.93 -5.54
CA SER A 132 30.89 -5.20 -5.13
C SER A 132 29.37 -5.27 -5.31
N GLY A 133 28.70 -4.16 -5.64
CA GLY A 133 27.23 -4.05 -5.67
C GLY A 133 26.53 -4.16 -4.30
N LYS A 134 27.25 -4.46 -3.21
CA LYS A 134 26.67 -4.55 -1.86
C LYS A 134 26.34 -3.16 -1.31
N GLY A 135 25.13 -3.00 -0.80
CA GLY A 135 24.64 -1.74 -0.21
C GLY A 135 24.02 -0.78 -1.22
N THR A 136 23.92 -1.18 -2.49
CA THR A 136 23.07 -0.49 -3.46
C THR A 136 21.61 -0.72 -3.11
N THR A 137 20.79 0.33 -3.20
CA THR A 137 19.33 0.20 -3.13
C THR A 137 18.81 0.44 -4.53
N PRO A 138 18.46 -0.61 -5.29
CA PRO A 138 17.84 -0.44 -6.59
C PRO A 138 16.40 0.03 -6.38
N ILE A 139 16.12 1.28 -6.76
CA ILE A 139 14.77 1.85 -6.73
C ILE A 139 14.36 2.09 -8.17
N THR A 140 13.34 1.39 -8.66
CA THR A 140 12.76 1.72 -9.97
C THR A 140 11.61 2.71 -9.76
N GLY A 141 11.82 3.95 -10.19
CA GLY A 141 10.83 5.01 -10.20
C GLY A 141 10.01 4.99 -11.49
N GLY A 142 8.71 5.31 -11.39
CA GLY A 142 7.81 5.37 -12.53
C GLY A 142 6.89 6.58 -12.46
N ILE A 143 6.71 7.27 -13.59
CA ILE A 143 5.74 8.35 -13.77
C ILE A 143 4.73 7.91 -14.82
N ILE A 144 3.44 8.04 -14.47
CA ILE A 144 2.32 7.77 -15.36
C ILE A 144 1.62 9.10 -15.66
N ILE A 145 1.55 9.49 -16.93
CA ILE A 145 0.89 10.72 -17.39
C ILE A 145 -0.26 10.34 -18.32
N GLN A 146 -1.49 10.66 -17.90
CA GLN A 146 -2.68 10.50 -18.72
C GLN A 146 -3.35 11.86 -18.91
N ARG A 147 -3.71 12.19 -20.14
CA ARG A 147 -4.44 13.43 -20.41
C ARG A 147 -5.89 13.30 -19.97
N ASP A 148 -6.41 14.34 -19.33
CA ASP A 148 -7.83 14.45 -19.03
C ASP A 148 -8.64 14.56 -20.33
N VAL A 149 -9.66 13.71 -20.48
CA VAL A 149 -10.52 13.63 -21.67
C VAL A 149 -11.59 14.73 -21.66
N ALA A 150 -11.69 15.53 -20.59
CA ALA A 150 -12.60 16.68 -20.52
C ALA A 150 -12.31 17.79 -21.54
N VAL A 151 -11.19 17.73 -22.27
CA VAL A 151 -10.89 18.68 -23.34
C VAL A 151 -10.83 17.95 -24.68
N SER A 152 -11.99 17.88 -25.34
CA SER A 152 -12.12 17.60 -26.77
C SER A 152 -11.44 18.71 -27.55
N TYR A 153 -10.11 18.64 -27.68
CA TYR A 153 -9.47 19.14 -28.88
C TYR A 153 -9.72 18.10 -29.95
N GLU A 154 -10.36 18.50 -31.05
CA GLU A 154 -10.25 17.76 -32.30
C GLU A 154 -8.78 17.37 -32.45
N LEU A 155 -8.51 16.05 -32.43
CA LEU A 155 -7.21 15.54 -32.79
C LEU A 155 -7.01 15.92 -34.26
N GLU A 156 -6.45 17.10 -34.51
CA GLU A 156 -5.89 17.41 -35.82
C GLU A 156 -4.94 16.27 -36.12
N ARG A 157 -5.34 15.48 -37.12
CA ARG A 157 -4.61 14.36 -37.64
C ARG A 157 -3.27 14.91 -38.09
N ARG A 158 -2.25 14.82 -37.23
CA ARG A 158 -0.88 15.20 -37.60
C ARG A 158 -0.53 14.38 -38.82
N GLU A 159 -0.48 15.03 -39.97
CA GLU A 159 -0.01 14.42 -41.18
C GLU A 159 1.39 13.89 -40.91
N SER A 160 1.61 12.63 -41.22
CA SER A 160 2.92 12.02 -41.11
C SER A 160 3.89 12.83 -41.96
N ILE A 161 4.85 13.50 -41.33
CA ILE A 161 5.97 14.11 -42.04
C ILE A 161 6.68 12.98 -42.79
N SER A 162 6.64 13.03 -44.11
CA SER A 162 7.32 12.07 -44.97
C SER A 162 8.80 12.02 -44.57
N ARG A 163 9.26 10.85 -44.08
CA ARG A 163 10.68 10.59 -43.81
C ARG A 163 11.48 10.71 -45.10
N ARG A 164 11.93 11.91 -45.44
CA ARG A 164 13.09 12.07 -46.31
C ARG A 164 14.30 11.61 -45.50
N LYS A 165 14.80 10.41 -45.83
CA LYS A 165 16.09 9.93 -45.33
C LYS A 165 17.18 10.88 -45.83
N SER A 166 18.11 11.19 -44.92
CA SER A 166 19.33 11.99 -45.07
C SER A 166 19.16 13.51 -45.02
N VAL A 167 19.73 14.09 -43.96
CA VAL A 167 20.23 15.47 -43.96
C VAL A 167 21.63 15.39 -44.56
N LEU A 168 21.89 16.13 -45.63
CA LEU A 168 23.24 16.23 -46.20
C LEU A 168 24.10 17.09 -45.28
N ALA A 169 25.31 16.62 -44.98
CA ALA A 169 26.27 17.38 -44.20
C ALA A 169 26.59 18.71 -44.91
N PRO A 170 26.67 19.83 -44.18
CA PRO A 170 27.00 21.12 -44.77
C PRO A 170 28.39 21.04 -45.43
N SER A 171 28.49 21.54 -46.66
CA SER A 171 29.68 21.41 -47.51
C SER A 171 30.82 22.39 -47.18
N LYS A 172 30.74 23.10 -46.06
CA LYS A 172 31.75 24.08 -45.62
C LYS A 172 31.96 23.94 -44.12
N ASP A 173 33.23 24.02 -43.71
CA ASP A 173 33.60 24.08 -42.30
C ASP A 173 32.89 25.27 -41.65
N ILE A 174 32.26 25.01 -40.52
CA ILE A 174 31.55 26.01 -39.72
C ILE A 174 32.64 26.88 -39.08
N GLU A 175 32.65 28.19 -39.39
CA GLU A 175 33.56 29.11 -38.68
C GLU A 175 33.18 29.16 -37.18
N PRO A 176 34.15 28.99 -36.28
CA PRO A 176 33.89 29.05 -34.85
C PRO A 176 33.43 30.45 -34.45
N TYR A 177 32.33 30.49 -33.69
CA TYR A 177 31.77 31.71 -33.12
C TYR A 177 32.67 32.21 -31.98
N PHE A 178 33.76 32.89 -32.33
CA PHE A 178 34.50 33.70 -31.36
C PHE A 178 33.81 35.08 -31.30
N LEU A 179 33.29 35.42 -30.11
CA LEU A 179 32.83 36.75 -29.79
C LEU A 179 34.05 37.70 -29.81
N GLU A 180 34.19 38.49 -30.87
CA GLU A 180 35.03 39.68 -30.87
C GLU A 180 34.44 40.69 -29.88
N ASN A 181 34.96 40.72 -28.65
CA ASN A 181 34.82 41.89 -27.81
C ASN A 181 35.79 42.96 -28.31
N GLU A 182 35.30 43.87 -29.16
CA GLU A 182 36.03 45.07 -29.52
C GLU A 182 36.30 45.92 -28.27
N LYS A 183 37.60 46.06 -27.97
CA LYS A 183 38.32 47.22 -27.41
C LYS A 183 37.58 48.11 -26.40
N LEU A 184 38.13 48.20 -25.18
CA LEU A 184 38.55 49.47 -24.56
C LEU A 184 39.32 49.21 -23.25
N LEU A 185 40.66 49.30 -23.33
CA LEU A 185 41.54 49.64 -22.20
C LEU A 185 42.46 50.76 -22.67
N THR A 186 41.95 51.98 -22.66
CA THR A 186 42.56 53.17 -22.02
C THR A 186 41.60 54.35 -22.15
#